data_AF-A0A933A6F2-F1
#
_entry.id   AF-A0A933A6F2-F1
#
_cell.length_a   1.000
_cell.length_b   1.000
_cell.length_c   1.000
_cell.angle_alpha   90.00
_cell.angle_beta   90.00
_cell.angle_gamma   90.00
#
_symmetry.space_group_name_H-M   'P 1'
#
loop_
_entity.id
_entity.type
_entity.pdbx_description
1 polymer ?
#
loop_
_entity_poly.entity_id
_entity_poly.type
_entity_poly.pdbx_seq_one_letter_code
_entity_poly.pdbx_strand_id
1 'polypeptide(L)'
;MDMTGFHPLVSRWFEERFGQPTAPQAAGWARIAEGRDTLIAAPTGSGKTLAAFLWSINGLVQRAAAGTLRDETAVVYISPLKALGNDIQKNLQEPLAGIRALAEAEGLPLPEIRVMVRTGDTPSRERELMARKP
;
A
#
# COMPACT_ATOMS: atom_id res chain seq x y z
N MET A 1 -2.56 -7.13 20.04
CA MET A 1 -1.43 -6.30 19.58
C MET A 1 -1.10 -6.75 18.17
N ASP A 2 -2.04 -6.60 17.24
CA ASP A 2 -2.15 -7.65 16.23
C ASP A 2 -2.00 -7.18 14.79
N MET A 3 -0.81 -7.42 14.25
CA MET A 3 -0.48 -7.42 12.82
C MET A 3 -0.84 -8.77 12.17
N THR A 4 -1.76 -9.55 12.75
CA THR A 4 -2.22 -10.82 12.17
C THR A 4 -2.70 -10.64 10.73
N GLY A 5 -2.29 -11.58 9.88
CA GLY A 5 -2.57 -11.56 8.46
C GLY A 5 -1.61 -10.71 7.63
N PHE A 6 -0.73 -9.93 8.26
CA PHE A 6 0.36 -9.26 7.55
C PHE A 6 1.50 -10.22 7.24
N HIS A 7 2.11 -10.05 6.07
CA HIS A 7 3.34 -10.69 5.67
C HIS A 7 4.49 -10.23 6.58
N PRO A 8 5.44 -11.11 6.96
CA PRO A 8 6.52 -10.77 7.90
C PRO A 8 7.32 -9.51 7.52
N LEU A 9 7.63 -9.32 6.24
CA LEU A 9 8.31 -8.10 5.77
C LEU A 9 7.51 -6.81 6.04
N VAL A 10 6.18 -6.88 5.95
CA VAL A 10 5.29 -5.73 6.14
C VAL A 10 5.12 -5.44 7.63
N SER A 11 4.92 -6.48 8.45
CA SER A 11 4.83 -6.31 9.90
C SER A 11 6.13 -5.78 10.48
N ARG A 12 7.27 -6.36 10.07
CA ARG A 12 8.60 -5.92 10.48
C ARG A 12 8.87 -4.47 10.11
N TRP A 13 8.62 -4.08 8.85
CA TRP A 13 8.78 -2.68 8.43
C TRP A 13 7.93 -1.73 9.27
N PHE A 14 6.66 -2.09 9.51
CA PHE A 14 5.75 -1.26 10.29
C PHE A 14 6.20 -1.12 11.75
N GLU A 15 6.61 -2.22 12.38
CA GLU A 15 7.08 -2.25 13.76
C GLU A 15 8.37 -1.45 13.95
N GLU A 16 9.34 -1.61 13.04
CA GLU A 16 10.59 -0.84 13.06
C GLU A 16 10.33 0.67 12.85
N ARG A 17 9.32 1.03 12.04
CA ARG A 17 9.05 2.43 11.69
C ARG A 17 8.12 3.15 12.68
N PHE A 18 7.10 2.47 13.19
CA PHE A 18 6.01 3.07 13.96
C PHE A 18 5.75 2.38 15.31
N GLY A 19 6.37 1.24 15.58
CA GLY A 19 6.11 0.44 16.78
C GLY A 19 4.77 -0.27 16.69
N GLN A 20 3.75 0.26 17.36
CA GLN A 20 2.45 -0.41 17.48
C GLN A 20 1.35 0.28 16.67
N PRO A 21 0.37 -0.48 16.14
CA PRO A 21 -0.72 0.11 15.39
C PRO A 21 -1.65 0.94 16.27
N THR A 22 -2.18 2.02 15.70
CA THR A 22 -3.21 2.83 16.33
C THR A 22 -4.54 2.06 16.40
N ALA A 23 -5.44 2.46 17.30
CA ALA A 23 -6.75 1.82 17.41
C ALA A 23 -7.55 1.82 16.07
N PRO A 24 -7.60 2.92 15.29
CA PRO A 24 -8.24 2.91 13.97
C PRO A 24 -7.57 1.98 12.96
N GLN A 25 -6.24 1.82 13.02
CA GLN A 25 -5.51 0.89 12.16
C GLN A 25 -5.89 -0.56 12.47
N ALA A 26 -5.74 -0.98 13.73
CA ALA A 26 -6.05 -2.34 14.15
C ALA A 26 -7.54 -2.71 13.89
N ALA A 27 -8.46 -1.82 14.23
CA ALA A 27 -9.89 -2.03 13.99
C ALA A 27 -10.23 -2.06 12.49
N GLY A 28 -9.59 -1.20 11.69
CA GLY A 28 -9.74 -1.18 10.24
C GLY A 28 -9.24 -2.47 9.59
N TRP A 29 -8.02 -2.89 9.90
CA TRP A 29 -7.41 -4.09 9.32
C TRP A 29 -8.20 -5.36 9.62
N ALA A 30 -8.71 -5.52 10.85
CA ALA A 30 -9.56 -6.66 11.18
C ALA A 30 -10.77 -6.78 10.23
N ARG A 31 -11.44 -5.65 9.91
CA ARG A 31 -12.60 -5.66 9.01
C ARG A 31 -12.21 -5.82 7.54
N ILE A 32 -11.15 -5.15 7.09
CA ILE A 32 -10.65 -5.23 5.72
C ILE A 32 -10.15 -6.66 5.42
N ALA A 33 -9.51 -7.32 6.38
CA ALA A 33 -9.02 -8.69 6.25
C ALA A 33 -10.12 -9.72 5.99
N GLU A 34 -11.34 -9.44 6.44
CA GLU A 34 -12.52 -10.27 6.19
C GLU A 34 -13.18 -9.98 4.82
N GLY A 35 -12.58 -9.13 3.99
CA GLY A 35 -13.12 -8.76 2.68
C GLY A 35 -14.33 -7.84 2.76
N ARG A 36 -14.51 -7.11 3.88
CA ARG A 36 -15.66 -6.22 4.08
C ARG A 36 -15.35 -4.78 3.66
N ASP A 37 -16.32 -4.16 3.00
CA ASP A 37 -16.32 -2.71 2.79
C ASP A 37 -16.23 -1.99 4.14
N THR A 38 -15.20 -1.15 4.29
CA THR A 38 -14.83 -0.59 5.60
C THR A 38 -14.68 0.93 5.51
N LEU A 39 -15.47 1.66 6.31
CA LEU A 39 -15.32 3.09 6.53
C LEU A 39 -14.58 3.35 7.84
N ILE A 40 -13.38 3.95 7.77
CA ILE A 40 -12.60 4.32 8.96
C ILE A 40 -12.83 5.81 9.28
N ALA A 41 -13.67 6.08 10.29
CA ALA A 41 -13.90 7.41 10.82
C ALA A 41 -13.03 7.66 12.07
N ALA A 42 -11.98 8.49 11.93
CA ALA A 42 -11.10 8.87 13.04
C ALA A 42 -10.53 10.28 12.81
N PRO A 43 -9.99 10.96 13.84
CA PRO A 43 -9.34 12.27 13.69
C PRO A 43 -8.17 12.27 12.69
N THR A 44 -7.78 13.46 12.24
CA THR A 44 -6.52 13.64 11.48
C THR A 44 -5.33 13.20 12.33
N GLY A 45 -4.24 12.75 11.69
CA GLY A 45 -3.07 12.24 12.40
C GLY A 45 -3.23 10.83 13.00
N SER A 46 -4.42 10.23 13.01
CA SER A 46 -4.63 8.88 13.59
C SER A 46 -4.16 7.70 12.71
N GLY A 47 -3.42 7.96 11.62
CA GLY A 47 -2.86 6.91 10.77
C GLY A 47 -3.84 6.25 9.79
N LYS A 48 -5.02 6.86 9.52
CA LYS A 48 -6.06 6.29 8.62
C LYS A 48 -5.55 5.96 7.21
N THR A 49 -4.70 6.82 6.65
CA THR A 49 -4.12 6.62 5.32
C THR A 49 -3.32 5.32 5.29
N LEU A 50 -2.41 5.14 6.24
CA LEU A 50 -1.63 3.92 6.35
C LEU A 50 -2.51 2.71 6.70
N ALA A 51 -3.61 2.90 7.45
CA ALA A 51 -4.58 1.83 7.70
C ALA A 51 -5.12 1.24 6.39
N ALA A 52 -5.59 2.09 5.47
CA ALA A 52 -6.10 1.63 4.17
C ALA A 52 -4.98 1.07 3.28
N PHE A 53 -3.85 1.78 3.15
CA PHE A 53 -2.82 1.41 2.18
C PHE A 53 -1.97 0.21 2.60
N LEU A 54 -1.65 0.06 3.89
CA LEU A 54 -0.75 -1.00 4.33
C LEU A 54 -1.35 -2.39 4.09
N TRP A 55 -2.67 -2.55 4.26
CA TRP A 55 -3.35 -3.80 3.94
C TRP A 55 -3.31 -4.11 2.42
N SER A 56 -3.48 -3.09 1.59
CA SER A 56 -3.36 -3.24 0.14
C SER A 56 -1.94 -3.62 -0.29
N ILE A 57 -0.92 -2.96 0.29
CA ILE A 57 0.49 -3.31 0.08
C ILE A 57 0.75 -4.75 0.54
N ASN A 58 0.20 -5.15 1.68
CA ASN A 58 0.32 -6.51 2.20
C ASN A 58 -0.14 -7.56 1.20
N GLY A 59 -1.33 -7.38 0.62
CA GLY A 59 -1.83 -8.30 -0.42
C GLY A 59 -0.93 -8.37 -1.65
N LEU A 60 -0.33 -7.25 -2.06
CA LEU A 60 0.62 -7.22 -3.17
C LEU A 60 1.93 -7.93 -2.84
N VAL A 61 2.46 -7.73 -1.63
CA VAL A 61 3.67 -8.42 -1.14
C VAL A 61 3.43 -9.92 -1.03
N GLN A 62 2.27 -10.35 -0.53
CA GLN A 62 1.90 -11.78 -0.47
C GLN A 62 1.84 -12.41 -1.87
N ARG A 63 1.22 -11.72 -2.83
CA ARG A 63 1.20 -12.17 -4.24
C ARG A 63 2.59 -12.21 -4.85
N ALA A 64 3.43 -11.22 -4.55
CA ALA A 64 4.80 -11.12 -5.01
C ALA A 64 5.65 -12.28 -4.49
N ALA A 65 5.59 -12.56 -3.19
CA ALA A 65 6.27 -13.68 -2.55
C ALA A 65 5.79 -15.05 -3.08
N ALA A 66 4.51 -15.16 -3.44
CA ALA A 66 3.94 -16.36 -4.06
C ALA A 66 4.22 -16.49 -5.57
N GLY A 67 4.91 -15.53 -6.20
CA GLY A 67 5.15 -15.54 -7.66
C GLY A 67 3.90 -15.33 -8.51
N THR A 68 2.84 -14.75 -7.93
CA THR A 68 1.52 -14.53 -8.59
C THR A 68 1.18 -13.06 -8.77
N LEU A 69 2.11 -12.15 -8.49
CA LEU A 69 1.96 -10.74 -8.82
C LEU A 69 1.99 -10.58 -10.35
N ARG A 70 0.93 -9.97 -10.90
CA ARG A 70 0.78 -9.72 -12.33
C ARG A 70 0.95 -8.22 -12.61
N ASP A 71 1.30 -7.89 -13.84
CA ASP A 71 1.30 -6.51 -14.33
C ASP A 71 -0.14 -6.05 -14.60
N GLU A 72 -0.86 -5.71 -13.53
CA GLU A 72 -2.26 -5.28 -13.54
C GLU A 72 -2.54 -4.23 -12.45
N THR A 73 -3.55 -3.39 -12.66
CA THR A 73 -4.01 -2.47 -11.61
C THR A 73 -4.79 -3.23 -10.55
N ALA A 74 -4.18 -3.42 -9.38
CA ALA A 74 -4.79 -4.14 -8.26
C ALA A 74 -5.50 -3.25 -7.24
N VAL A 75 -5.13 -1.97 -7.16
CA VAL A 75 -5.63 -1.02 -6.15
C VAL A 75 -5.89 0.33 -6.81
N VAL A 76 -7.07 0.90 -6.56
CA VAL A 76 -7.43 2.24 -7.04
C VAL A 76 -7.69 3.15 -5.85
N TYR A 77 -6.88 4.21 -5.73
CA TYR A 77 -7.11 5.28 -4.78
C TYR A 77 -7.77 6.46 -5.49
N ILE A 78 -8.89 6.95 -4.93
CA ILE A 78 -9.63 8.08 -5.45
C ILE A 78 -9.54 9.23 -4.44
N SER A 79 -9.11 10.39 -4.93
CA SER A 79 -9.04 11.62 -4.14
C SER A 79 -9.88 12.71 -4.81
N PRO A 80 -10.63 13.52 -4.04
CA PRO A 80 -11.30 14.70 -4.58
C PRO A 80 -10.32 15.82 -4.96
N LEU A 81 -9.05 15.76 -4.50
CA LEU A 81 -8.02 16.77 -4.73
C LEU A 81 -6.82 16.18 -5.48
N LYS A 82 -6.38 16.84 -6.57
CA LYS A 82 -5.19 16.46 -7.34
C LYS A 82 -3.92 16.41 -6.48
N ALA A 83 -3.71 17.46 -5.66
CA ALA A 83 -2.52 17.57 -4.80
C ALA A 83 -2.39 16.38 -3.84
N LEU A 84 -3.52 15.97 -3.22
CA LEU A 84 -3.54 14.82 -2.34
C LEU A 84 -3.18 13.51 -3.06
N GLY A 85 -3.55 13.35 -4.35
CA GLY A 85 -3.11 12.19 -5.14
C GLY A 85 -1.59 12.10 -5.28
N ASN A 86 -0.94 13.23 -5.56
CA ASN A 86 0.52 13.31 -5.64
C ASN A 86 1.19 13.06 -4.29
N ASP A 87 0.62 13.61 -3.21
CA ASP A 87 1.15 13.41 -1.86
C ASP A 87 1.04 11.95 -1.42
N ILE A 88 -0.08 11.28 -1.74
CA ILE A 88 -0.23 9.85 -1.48
C ILE A 88 0.80 9.02 -2.27
N GLN A 89 1.04 9.31 -3.55
CA GLN A 89 2.07 8.60 -4.32
C GLN A 89 3.44 8.70 -3.66
N LYS A 90 3.83 9.89 -3.19
CA LYS A 90 5.09 10.10 -2.45
C LYS A 90 5.10 9.32 -1.14
N ASN A 91 4.02 9.39 -0.37
CA ASN A 91 3.90 8.69 0.91
C ASN A 91 3.93 7.17 0.76
N LEU A 92 3.56 6.62 -0.41
CA LEU A 92 3.66 5.19 -0.70
C LEU A 92 5.08 4.74 -1.06
N GLN A 93 5.98 5.64 -1.45
CA GLN A 93 7.36 5.27 -1.78
C GLN A 93 8.11 4.74 -0.55
N GLU A 94 7.87 5.34 0.62
CA GLU A 94 8.54 4.96 1.86
C GLU A 94 8.24 3.51 2.30
N PRO A 95 6.97 3.06 2.45
CA PRO A 95 6.69 1.66 2.75
C PRO A 95 7.21 0.71 1.69
N LEU A 96 7.01 1.01 0.40
CA LEU A 96 7.43 0.13 -0.67
C LEU A 96 8.96 -0.04 -0.72
N ALA A 97 9.71 1.05 -0.56
CA ALA A 97 11.17 1.00 -0.50
C ALA A 97 11.68 0.26 0.74
N GLY A 98 11.09 0.52 1.91
CA GLY A 98 11.50 -0.14 3.15
C GLY A 98 11.23 -1.64 3.14
N ILE A 99 10.06 -2.07 2.67
CA ILE A 99 9.71 -3.49 2.53
C ILE A 99 10.64 -4.17 1.51
N ARG A 100 10.95 -3.49 0.39
CA ARG A 100 11.88 -4.00 -0.62
C ARG A 100 13.30 -4.16 -0.07
N ALA A 101 13.78 -3.19 0.72
CA ALA A 101 15.09 -3.27 1.36
C ALA A 101 15.18 -4.43 2.37
N LEU A 102 14.10 -4.68 3.14
CA LEU A 102 14.03 -5.85 4.02
C LEU A 102 14.05 -7.16 3.21
N ALA A 103 13.30 -7.23 2.10
CA ALA A 103 13.31 -8.41 1.24
C ALA A 103 14.70 -8.69 0.67
N GLU A 104 15.40 -7.64 0.19
CA GLU A 104 16.77 -7.74 -0.32
C GLU A 104 17.75 -8.23 0.75
N ALA A 105 17.64 -7.71 1.99
CA ALA A 105 18.47 -8.14 3.11
C ALA A 105 18.24 -9.62 3.50
N GLU A 106 17.03 -10.15 3.27
CA GLU A 106 16.66 -11.54 3.49
C GLU A 106 16.90 -12.44 2.26
N GLY A 107 17.41 -11.89 1.15
CA GLY A 107 17.65 -12.63 -0.09
C GLY A 107 16.37 -13.07 -0.81
N LEU A 108 15.24 -12.43 -0.49
CA LEU A 108 13.93 -12.76 -1.05
C LEU A 108 13.67 -11.96 -2.34
N PRO A 109 13.30 -12.62 -3.45
CA PRO A 109 12.92 -11.92 -4.66
C PRO A 109 11.56 -11.23 -4.45
N LEU A 110 11.56 -9.89 -4.37
CA LEU A 110 10.35 -9.09 -4.35
C LEU A 110 10.24 -8.27 -5.64
N PRO A 111 9.39 -8.64 -6.61
CA PRO A 111 9.15 -7.84 -7.80
C PRO A 111 8.67 -6.43 -7.45
N GLU A 112 8.92 -5.48 -8.34
CA GLU A 112 8.53 -4.09 -8.17
C GLU A 112 7.00 -3.93 -8.09
N ILE A 113 6.54 -3.32 -7.01
CA ILE A 113 5.16 -2.85 -6.86
C ILE A 113 5.12 -1.38 -7.30
N ARG A 114 4.38 -1.09 -8.37
CA ARG A 114 4.35 0.23 -9.01
C ARG A 114 3.21 1.10 -8.47
N VAL A 115 3.44 2.41 -8.44
CA VAL A 115 2.43 3.41 -8.06
C VAL A 115 2.38 4.50 -9.13
N MET A 116 1.21 4.70 -9.71
CA MET A 116 0.97 5.69 -10.78
C MET A 116 -0.12 6.67 -10.35
N VAL A 117 0.01 7.92 -10.80
CA VAL A 117 -1.01 8.96 -10.57
C VAL A 117 -1.61 9.37 -11.90
N ARG A 118 -2.94 9.26 -11.99
CA ARG A 118 -3.70 9.62 -13.18
C ARG A 118 -4.62 10.79 -12.86
N THR A 119 -4.39 11.93 -13.52
CA THR A 119 -5.24 13.12 -13.42
C THR A 119 -5.63 13.63 -14.81
N GLY A 120 -6.43 14.71 -14.86
CA GLY A 120 -6.69 15.44 -16.10
C GLY A 120 -5.43 16.04 -16.74
N ASP A 121 -4.36 16.25 -15.98
CA ASP A 121 -3.13 16.87 -16.46
C ASP A 121 -2.10 15.83 -16.94
N THR A 122 -2.37 14.52 -16.77
CA THR A 122 -1.47 13.46 -17.21
C THR A 122 -1.31 13.47 -18.74
N PRO A 123 -0.10 13.66 -19.29
CA PRO A 123 0.16 13.68 -20.72
C PRO A 123 -0.32 12.40 -21.43
N SER A 124 -0.87 12.50 -22.64
CA SER A 124 -1.40 11.33 -23.39
C SER A 124 -0.39 10.18 -23.50
N ARG A 125 0.89 10.50 -23.67
CA ARG A 125 1.97 9.50 -23.69
C ARG A 125 2.07 8.71 -22.39
N GLU A 126 2.04 9.39 -21.25
CA GLU A 126 2.05 8.71 -19.93
C GLU A 126 0.79 7.87 -19.77
N ARG A 127 -0.35 8.38 -20.24
CA ARG A 127 -1.63 7.65 -20.18
C ARG A 127 -1.58 6.31 -20.92
N GLU A 128 -0.94 6.28 -22.08
CA GLU A 128 -0.73 5.06 -22.88
C GLU A 128 0.23 4.10 -22.20
N LEU A 129 1.32 4.60 -21.60
CA LEU A 129 2.27 3.77 -20.85
C LEU A 129 1.60 3.08 -19.67
N MET A 130 0.80 3.82 -18.88
CA MET A 130 0.01 3.26 -17.77
C MET A 130 -0.96 2.16 -18.23
N ALA A 131 -1.55 2.30 -19.42
CA ALA A 131 -2.47 1.30 -19.96
C ALA A 131 -1.75 0.05 -20.47
N ARG A 132 -0.54 0.19 -21.02
CA ARG A 132 0.26 -0.94 -21.54
C ARG A 132 0.94 -1.76 -20.45
N LYS A 133 1.42 -1.09 -19.39
CA LYS A 133 2.07 -1.73 -18.24
C LYS A 133 1.52 -1.13 -16.93
N PRO A 134 0.33 -1.60 -16.51
CA PRO A 134 -0.31 -1.11 -15.31
C PRO A 134 0.41 -1.47 -14.01
#